data_AF-A0A2T0ADU2-F1
#
_entry.id   AF-A0A2T0ADU2-F1
#
_cell.length_a   1.000
_cell.length_b   1.000
_cell.length_c   1.000
_cell.angle_alpha   90.00
_cell.angle_beta   90.00
_cell.angle_gamma   90.00
#
_symmetry.space_group_name_H-M   'P 1'
#
loop_
_entity.id
_entity.type
_entity.pdbx_description
1 polymer ?
#
loop_
_entity_poly.entity_id
_entity_poly.type
_entity_poly.pdbx_seq_one_letter_code
_entity_poly.pdbx_strand_id
1 'polypeptide(L)'
;MSGGRDGSSSANGGEEGGLPVFPRKNSEYARFFDEDDVCELLAGRIERRRAVEGRAPVFGDTLRPAPVGDGPTTGFFRNNFCDASPHDPGSHTVAAVVTPTFLDFSRSRGNDLWPLFPRLRQSAPLSVSTSQSTTSPPCVWCLCASRWYEALKAAASHPLGEQIVPRVVLEATHERAPLDGGFSKEELERFAVGGDGTGGAGGGGNGPAGVTGWEIAGGATGEKIGR
;
A
#
# COMPACT_ATOMS: atom_id res chain seq x y z
N MET A 1 -33.82 58.59 -64.88
CA MET A 1 -32.68 59.42 -65.32
C MET A 1 -31.43 58.65 -64.92
N SER A 2 -30.89 57.87 -65.86
CA SER A 2 -29.60 58.16 -66.53
C SER A 2 -28.45 57.93 -65.53
N GLY A 3 -27.72 56.82 -65.58
CA GLY A 3 -27.02 56.30 -66.76
C GLY A 3 -25.64 56.96 -66.82
N GLY A 4 -24.60 56.22 -66.45
CA GLY A 4 -23.19 56.58 -66.62
C GLY A 4 -22.37 55.29 -66.66
N ARG A 5 -21.81 54.99 -67.83
CA ARG A 5 -21.00 53.81 -68.18
C ARG A 5 -19.80 54.32 -68.96
N ASP A 6 -18.61 53.98 -68.50
CA ASP A 6 -17.32 54.08 -69.20
C ASP A 6 -16.29 53.42 -68.24
N GLY A 7 -15.67 52.27 -68.49
CA GLY A 7 -14.97 51.81 -69.70
C GLY A 7 -13.57 52.46 -69.72
N SER A 8 -12.40 51.81 -69.76
CA SER A 8 -11.99 50.44 -70.07
C SER A 8 -10.47 50.32 -69.78
N SER A 9 -9.95 49.07 -69.83
CA SER A 9 -8.57 48.69 -70.19
C SER A 9 -7.48 48.87 -69.13
N SER A 10 -6.52 47.97 -68.88
CA SER A 10 -6.07 46.69 -69.46
C SER A 10 -5.22 45.99 -68.38
N ALA A 11 -5.33 44.65 -68.21
CA ALA A 11 -4.30 43.63 -68.53
C ALA A 11 -2.88 43.93 -67.98
N ASN A 12 -2.09 43.02 -67.40
CA ASN A 12 -2.10 41.56 -67.35
C ASN A 12 -1.06 41.14 -66.29
N GLY A 13 -1.23 39.98 -65.66
CA GLY A 13 -0.23 39.42 -64.74
C GLY A 13 -0.79 38.23 -63.98
N GLY A 14 -1.01 37.13 -64.70
CA GLY A 14 -1.31 35.82 -64.12
C GLY A 14 -0.05 35.07 -63.73
N GLU A 15 -0.31 33.88 -63.16
CA GLU A 15 0.62 32.79 -62.81
C GLU A 15 1.37 33.00 -61.47
N GLU A 16 1.30 32.12 -60.46
CA GLU A 16 1.06 30.68 -60.41
C GLU A 16 0.36 30.25 -59.11
N GLY A 17 -0.34 29.12 -59.17
CA GLY A 17 -1.10 28.54 -58.07
C GLY A 17 -0.26 27.90 -56.97
N GLY A 18 -0.81 27.94 -55.75
CA GLY A 18 -0.40 27.10 -54.63
C GLY A 18 -1.62 26.79 -53.77
N LEU A 19 -2.11 25.54 -53.84
CA LEU A 19 -3.07 25.03 -52.87
C LEU A 19 -2.46 25.10 -51.46
N PRO A 20 -3.23 25.41 -50.40
CA PRO A 20 -2.74 25.31 -49.04
C PRO A 20 -2.49 23.84 -48.70
N VAL A 21 -1.21 23.50 -48.49
CA VAL A 21 -0.79 22.22 -47.91
C VAL A 21 -1.10 22.24 -46.42
N PHE A 22 -2.01 21.37 -45.98
CA PHE A 22 -2.22 21.08 -44.57
C PHE A 22 -1.00 20.33 -44.01
N PRO A 23 -0.28 20.84 -42.99
CA PRO A 23 0.79 20.09 -42.38
C PRO A 23 0.23 18.89 -41.62
N ARG A 24 0.72 17.70 -41.98
CA ARG A 24 0.44 16.43 -41.30
C ARG A 24 0.96 16.51 -39.85
N LYS A 25 0.10 16.19 -38.89
CA LYS A 25 0.50 15.88 -37.52
C LYS A 25 1.39 14.64 -37.53
N ASN A 26 2.60 14.74 -36.97
CA ASN A 26 3.20 13.70 -36.15
C ASN A 26 4.45 14.22 -35.40
N SER A 27 4.55 13.78 -34.15
CA SER A 27 5.77 13.63 -33.35
C SER A 27 6.50 14.89 -32.88
N GLU A 28 6.11 15.44 -31.72
CA GLU A 28 7.10 15.83 -30.69
C GLU A 28 6.45 15.86 -29.30
N TYR A 29 6.51 14.72 -28.60
CA TYR A 29 6.29 14.65 -27.16
C TYR A 29 7.62 15.01 -26.49
N ALA A 30 7.98 16.29 -26.52
CA ALA A 30 9.05 16.84 -25.71
C ALA A 30 8.49 18.04 -24.96
N ARG A 31 7.75 17.77 -23.88
CA ARG A 31 7.44 18.82 -22.92
C ARG A 31 8.77 19.20 -22.26
N PHE A 32 9.22 20.41 -22.55
CA PHE A 32 10.22 21.13 -21.79
C PHE A 32 9.74 21.12 -20.34
N PHE A 33 10.45 20.42 -19.45
CA PHE A 33 10.19 20.51 -18.02
C PHE A 33 10.82 21.84 -17.56
N ASP A 34 9.99 22.80 -17.17
CA ASP A 34 10.48 24.03 -16.54
C ASP A 34 11.26 23.66 -15.27
N GLU A 35 12.33 24.40 -14.94
CA GLU A 35 13.11 24.13 -13.71
C GLU A 35 12.26 24.35 -12.45
N ASP A 36 11.17 25.12 -12.55
CA ASP A 36 10.16 25.30 -11.52
C ASP A 36 9.32 24.03 -11.28
N ASP A 37 8.99 23.24 -12.32
CA ASP A 37 8.28 21.95 -12.18
C ASP A 37 9.16 20.91 -11.47
N VAL A 38 10.47 20.94 -11.72
CA VAL A 38 11.44 20.09 -11.02
C VAL A 38 11.55 20.50 -9.56
N CYS A 39 11.55 21.81 -9.26
CA CYS A 39 11.57 22.30 -7.89
C CYS A 39 10.30 21.96 -7.10
N GLU A 40 9.10 22.05 -7.69
CA GLU A 40 7.87 21.62 -7.02
C GLU A 40 7.80 20.10 -6.83
N LEU A 41 8.23 19.31 -7.83
CA LEU A 41 8.31 17.85 -7.70
C LEU A 41 9.34 17.42 -6.65
N LEU A 42 10.46 18.13 -6.55
CA LEU A 42 11.48 17.91 -5.52
C LEU A 42 11.00 18.41 -4.15
N ALA A 43 10.32 19.54 -4.07
CA ALA A 43 9.71 20.05 -2.84
C ALA A 43 8.66 19.06 -2.32
N GLY A 44 7.77 18.55 -3.16
CA GLY A 44 6.81 17.50 -2.79
C GLY A 44 7.47 16.15 -2.43
N ARG A 45 8.70 15.88 -2.90
CA ARG A 45 9.50 14.71 -2.49
C ARG A 45 10.25 14.95 -1.17
N ILE A 46 10.65 16.20 -0.90
CA ILE A 46 11.28 16.65 0.35
C ILE A 46 10.25 16.74 1.48
N GLU A 47 9.07 17.28 1.22
CA GLU A 47 7.94 17.31 2.16
C GLU A 47 7.47 15.90 2.53
N ARG A 48 7.36 14.98 1.55
CA ARG A 48 7.06 13.57 1.85
C ARG A 48 8.12 12.87 2.70
N ARG A 49 9.40 13.29 2.63
CA ARG A 49 10.44 12.80 3.56
C ARG A 49 10.36 13.44 4.94
N ARG A 50 9.90 14.69 5.05
CA ARG A 50 9.69 15.39 6.33
C ARG A 50 8.42 14.96 7.07
N ALA A 51 7.41 14.45 6.34
CA ALA A 51 6.14 14.01 6.91
C ALA A 51 6.20 12.65 7.63
N VAL A 52 7.30 11.89 7.50
CA VAL A 52 7.48 10.64 8.25
C VAL A 52 7.91 10.97 9.67
N GLU A 53 7.06 10.70 10.65
CA GLU A 53 7.45 10.71 12.07
C GLU A 53 8.38 9.52 12.36
N GLY A 54 9.24 9.65 13.37
CA GLY A 54 10.38 8.75 13.60
C GLY A 54 10.04 7.25 13.52
N ARG A 55 10.93 6.45 12.91
CA ARG A 55 10.72 5.02 12.62
C ARG A 55 10.98 4.09 13.82
N ALA A 56 10.25 4.32 14.91
CA ALA A 56 10.29 3.46 16.08
C ALA A 56 9.14 2.43 16.03
N PRO A 57 9.45 1.12 16.15
CA PRO A 57 8.42 0.09 16.26
C PRO A 57 7.82 0.09 17.67
N VAL A 58 6.67 -0.57 17.86
CA VAL A 58 6.09 -0.76 19.20
C VAL A 58 7.07 -1.52 20.10
N PHE A 59 7.79 -2.48 19.52
CA PHE A 59 8.81 -3.30 20.19
C PHE A 59 10.11 -3.35 19.39
N GLY A 60 11.22 -3.03 20.04
CA GLY A 60 12.57 -3.03 19.46
C GLY A 60 13.08 -1.64 19.08
N ASP A 61 14.24 -1.60 18.41
CA ASP A 61 14.99 -0.35 18.21
C ASP A 61 14.78 0.29 16.82
N THR A 62 14.26 -0.46 15.84
CA THR A 62 14.11 0.04 14.46
C THR A 62 12.91 -0.59 13.77
N LEU A 63 12.07 0.25 13.16
CA LEU A 63 10.89 -0.19 12.42
C LEU A 63 11.32 -0.99 11.20
N ARG A 64 10.89 -2.25 11.13
CA ARG A 64 11.16 -3.13 9.99
C ARG A 64 10.10 -2.93 8.90
N PRO A 65 10.46 -3.20 7.63
CA PRO A 65 9.45 -3.23 6.57
C PRO A 65 8.43 -4.33 6.86
N ALA A 66 7.17 -4.03 6.60
CA ALA A 66 6.08 -5.00 6.64
C ALA A 66 6.37 -6.13 5.64
N PRO A 67 6.31 -7.41 6.06
CA PRO A 67 6.52 -8.54 5.16
C PRO A 67 5.27 -8.71 4.29
N VAL A 68 5.21 -8.00 3.17
CA VAL A 68 4.07 -8.03 2.26
C VAL A 68 3.88 -9.38 1.56
N GLY A 69 4.94 -10.20 1.53
CA GLY A 69 4.98 -11.45 0.77
C GLY A 69 4.72 -11.16 -0.70
N ASP A 70 3.77 -11.89 -1.29
CA ASP A 70 3.32 -11.60 -2.64
C ASP A 70 2.20 -10.52 -2.70
N GLY A 71 1.82 -9.93 -1.56
CA GLY A 71 0.80 -8.89 -1.45
C GLY A 71 1.18 -7.56 -2.11
N PRO A 72 0.23 -6.61 -2.21
CA PRO A 72 0.49 -5.29 -2.76
C PRO A 72 1.44 -4.47 -1.88
N THR A 73 2.14 -3.50 -2.49
CA THR A 73 2.93 -2.49 -1.76
C THR A 73 2.06 -1.80 -0.72
N THR A 74 2.52 -1.76 0.54
CA THR A 74 1.74 -1.27 1.68
C THR A 74 2.33 0.02 2.29
N GLY A 75 1.68 0.51 3.35
CA GLY A 75 2.01 1.77 4.02
C GLY A 75 1.34 2.99 3.38
N PHE A 76 1.12 4.04 4.17
CA PHE A 76 0.57 5.32 3.70
C PHE A 76 1.42 5.91 2.58
N PHE A 77 2.74 5.87 2.74
CA PHE A 77 3.72 6.35 1.75
C PHE A 77 4.03 5.35 0.63
N ARG A 78 3.39 4.16 0.62
CA ARG A 78 3.65 3.08 -0.35
C ARG A 78 5.13 2.66 -0.42
N ASN A 79 5.75 2.53 0.74
CA ASN A 79 7.17 2.19 0.91
C ASN A 79 7.37 0.88 1.70
N ASN A 80 6.30 0.13 1.99
CA ASN A 80 6.28 -1.06 2.84
C ASN A 80 6.61 -0.82 4.32
N PHE A 81 6.63 0.42 4.79
CA PHE A 81 6.71 0.74 6.22
C PHE A 81 5.37 1.26 6.70
N CYS A 82 4.96 0.87 7.90
CA CYS A 82 3.80 1.44 8.57
C CYS A 82 4.18 2.72 9.30
N ASP A 83 4.85 3.62 8.58
CA ASP A 83 5.33 4.92 9.06
C ASP A 83 4.15 5.78 9.55
N ALA A 84 4.33 6.48 10.68
CA ALA A 84 3.36 7.48 11.11
C ALA A 84 3.60 8.83 10.41
N SER A 85 2.54 9.62 10.30
CA SER A 85 2.57 10.92 9.66
C SER A 85 1.44 11.80 10.18
N PRO A 86 1.66 13.10 10.42
CA PRO A 86 0.58 14.02 10.77
C PRO A 86 -0.40 14.22 9.60
N HIS A 87 -0.02 13.85 8.38
CA HIS A 87 -0.86 13.91 7.19
C HIS A 87 -1.66 12.61 6.95
N ASP A 88 -1.48 11.60 7.80
CA ASP A 88 -2.23 10.35 7.75
C ASP A 88 -3.26 10.31 8.88
N PRO A 89 -4.46 10.91 8.71
CA PRO A 89 -5.49 10.92 9.76
C PRO A 89 -6.03 9.52 10.08
N GLY A 90 -5.79 8.54 9.19
CA GLY A 90 -6.14 7.14 9.43
C GLY A 90 -5.15 6.42 10.34
N SER A 91 -3.93 6.95 10.50
CA SER A 91 -2.82 6.30 11.19
C SER A 91 -2.61 4.86 10.71
N HIS A 92 -2.13 4.68 9.49
CA HIS A 92 -1.78 3.39 8.89
C HIS A 92 -0.49 2.81 9.49
N THR A 93 -0.51 2.60 10.80
CA THR A 93 0.65 2.28 11.64
C THR A 93 0.64 0.83 12.14
N VAL A 94 -0.45 0.08 11.95
CA VAL A 94 -0.57 -1.33 12.37
C VAL A 94 -0.20 -2.27 11.22
N ALA A 95 0.91 -3.02 11.34
CA ALA A 95 1.29 -4.05 10.38
C ALA A 95 0.50 -5.34 10.63
N ALA A 96 -0.64 -5.49 9.97
CA ALA A 96 -1.57 -6.58 10.21
C ALA A 96 -1.50 -7.66 9.12
N VAL A 97 -1.49 -8.94 9.51
CA VAL A 97 -1.66 -10.09 8.62
C VAL A 97 -3.12 -10.18 8.21
N VAL A 98 -3.36 -9.90 6.93
CA VAL A 98 -4.70 -9.86 6.37
C VAL A 98 -5.22 -11.28 6.11
N THR A 99 -6.39 -11.59 6.64
CA THR A 99 -7.09 -12.87 6.44
C THR A 99 -8.41 -12.64 5.70
N PRO A 100 -8.94 -13.65 4.96
CA PRO A 100 -10.28 -13.55 4.36
C PRO A 100 -11.36 -13.16 5.37
N THR A 101 -11.30 -13.72 6.58
CA THR A 101 -12.22 -13.41 7.68
C THR A 101 -12.20 -11.93 8.07
N PHE A 102 -11.00 -11.35 8.24
CA PHE A 102 -10.87 -9.93 8.51
C PHE A 102 -11.32 -9.08 7.31
N LEU A 103 -11.04 -9.50 6.07
CA LEU A 103 -11.45 -8.77 4.87
C LEU A 103 -12.98 -8.67 4.75
N ASP A 104 -13.69 -9.75 5.06
CA ASP A 104 -15.16 -9.76 5.08
C ASP A 104 -15.71 -8.88 6.21
N PHE A 105 -15.12 -8.96 7.41
CA PHE A 105 -15.47 -8.07 8.51
C PHE A 105 -15.25 -6.59 8.13
N SER A 106 -14.07 -6.26 7.61
CA SER A 106 -13.70 -4.91 7.21
C SER A 106 -14.64 -4.36 6.15
N ARG A 107 -15.00 -5.18 5.14
CA ARG A 107 -16.01 -4.81 4.14
C ARG A 107 -17.38 -4.54 4.78
N SER A 108 -17.82 -5.37 5.73
CA SER A 108 -19.09 -5.15 6.44
C SER A 108 -19.14 -3.84 7.24
N ARG A 109 -17.97 -3.31 7.61
CA ARG A 109 -17.78 -2.01 8.29
C ARG A 109 -17.50 -0.85 7.32
N GLY A 110 -17.72 -1.06 6.02
CA GLY A 110 -17.54 -0.04 4.99
C GLY A 110 -16.09 0.21 4.57
N ASN A 111 -15.16 -0.70 4.89
CA ASN A 111 -13.77 -0.64 4.45
C ASN A 111 -13.44 -1.86 3.58
N ASP A 112 -13.80 -1.79 2.28
CA ASP A 112 -13.58 -2.90 1.35
C ASP A 112 -12.13 -2.99 0.87
N LEU A 113 -11.37 -3.89 1.48
CA LEU A 113 -9.96 -4.14 1.14
C LEU A 113 -9.76 -5.28 0.13
N TRP A 114 -10.79 -6.07 -0.15
CA TRP A 114 -10.71 -7.21 -1.08
C TRP A 114 -10.16 -6.90 -2.48
N PRO A 115 -10.43 -5.72 -3.09
CA PRO A 115 -9.83 -5.35 -4.37
C PRO A 115 -8.30 -5.42 -4.38
N LEU A 116 -7.66 -5.14 -3.24
CA LEU A 116 -6.20 -5.15 -3.09
C LEU A 116 -5.61 -6.55 -2.97
N PHE A 117 -6.42 -7.56 -2.63
CA PHE A 117 -5.95 -8.93 -2.37
C PHE A 117 -6.63 -9.96 -3.30
N PRO A 118 -6.41 -9.90 -4.63
CA PRO A 118 -7.04 -10.81 -5.59
C PRO A 118 -6.71 -12.30 -5.34
N ARG A 119 -5.50 -12.63 -4.87
CA ARG A 119 -5.14 -14.03 -4.57
C ARG A 119 -5.84 -14.59 -3.35
N LEU A 120 -6.16 -13.76 -2.35
CA LEU A 120 -6.97 -14.20 -1.21
C LEU A 120 -8.40 -14.53 -1.67
N ARG A 121 -8.93 -13.87 -2.72
CA ARG A 121 -10.26 -14.19 -3.27
C ARG A 121 -10.27 -15.54 -3.96
N GLN A 122 -9.18 -15.88 -4.64
CA GLN A 122 -9.03 -17.14 -5.37
C GLN A 122 -8.84 -18.34 -4.42
N SER A 123 -8.28 -18.11 -3.22
CA SER A 123 -8.11 -19.13 -2.18
C SER A 123 -9.29 -19.23 -1.21
N ALA A 124 -10.28 -18.33 -1.30
CA ALA A 124 -11.41 -18.27 -0.38
C ALA A 124 -12.45 -19.42 -0.51
N PRO A 125 -12.58 -20.17 -1.63
CA PRO A 125 -13.42 -21.36 -1.63
C PRO A 125 -12.56 -22.63 -1.71
N LEU A 126 -12.43 -23.32 -0.57
CA LEU A 126 -12.63 -24.77 -0.38
C LEU A 126 -11.93 -25.21 0.92
N SER A 127 -12.75 -25.61 1.89
CA SER A 127 -12.38 -26.21 3.17
C SER A 127 -11.87 -25.27 4.25
N VAL A 128 -12.64 -25.21 5.33
CA VAL A 128 -12.16 -24.99 6.71
C VAL A 128 -11.13 -26.08 7.00
N SER A 129 -9.92 -25.91 6.47
CA SER A 129 -8.76 -26.68 6.88
C SER A 129 -7.90 -25.75 7.70
N THR A 130 -7.83 -26.06 8.99
CA THR A 130 -6.97 -25.47 10.02
C THR A 130 -5.47 -25.65 9.72
N SER A 131 -5.11 -25.82 8.46
CA SER A 131 -3.76 -25.85 7.92
C SER A 131 -3.67 -24.77 6.85
N GLN A 132 -3.43 -23.54 7.30
CA GLN A 132 -2.78 -22.56 6.45
C GLN A 132 -1.43 -23.19 6.08
N SER A 133 -1.37 -23.79 4.89
CA SER A 133 -0.16 -24.42 4.36
C SER A 133 1.00 -23.46 4.58
N THR A 134 1.97 -23.89 5.38
CA THR A 134 3.12 -23.13 5.89
C THR A 134 4.05 -22.59 4.79
N THR A 135 3.66 -22.71 3.53
CA THR A 135 4.46 -22.37 2.35
C THR A 135 4.14 -20.98 1.80
N SER A 136 2.97 -20.41 2.08
CA SER A 136 2.63 -19.06 1.58
C SER A 136 2.97 -17.99 2.62
N PRO A 137 3.81 -16.99 2.31
CA PRO A 137 4.13 -15.93 3.24
C PRO A 137 2.86 -15.13 3.60
N PRO A 138 2.71 -14.70 4.86
CA PRO A 138 1.55 -13.92 5.29
C PRO A 138 1.46 -12.61 4.50
N CYS A 139 0.27 -12.26 4.01
CA CYS A 139 0.03 -10.98 3.36
C CYS A 139 -0.16 -9.88 4.43
N VAL A 140 0.87 -9.07 4.67
CA VAL A 140 0.79 -7.96 5.63
C VAL A 140 0.35 -6.66 4.99
N TRP A 141 -0.50 -5.92 5.70
CA TRP A 141 -0.97 -4.59 5.31
C TRP A 141 -0.92 -3.62 6.48
N CYS A 142 -0.43 -2.41 6.24
CA CYS A 142 -0.51 -1.31 7.19
C CYS A 142 -1.96 -0.81 7.29
N LEU A 143 -2.66 -1.23 8.35
CA LEU A 143 -4.03 -0.84 8.65
C LEU A 143 -4.07 0.44 9.48
N CYS A 144 -5.15 1.20 9.29
CA CYS A 144 -5.53 2.26 10.21
C CYS A 144 -5.64 1.69 11.63
N ALA A 145 -5.00 2.34 12.61
CA ALA A 145 -5.03 1.93 14.00
C ALA A 145 -6.49 1.79 14.52
N SER A 146 -7.34 2.76 14.17
CA SER A 146 -8.76 2.74 14.53
C SER A 146 -9.54 1.55 13.94
N ARG A 147 -9.20 1.10 12.72
CA ARG A 147 -9.85 -0.06 12.07
C ARG A 147 -9.40 -1.39 12.66
N TRP A 148 -8.14 -1.48 13.08
CA TRP A 148 -7.68 -2.63 13.84
C TRP A 148 -8.43 -2.72 15.19
N TYR A 149 -8.56 -1.59 15.89
CA TYR A 149 -9.28 -1.55 17.17
C TYR A 149 -10.79 -1.81 17.03
N GLU A 150 -11.40 -1.40 15.93
CA GLU A 150 -12.78 -1.74 15.61
C GLU A 150 -12.99 -3.26 15.56
N ALA A 151 -12.06 -4.00 14.92
CA ALA A 151 -12.10 -5.45 14.89
C ALA A 151 -11.94 -6.06 16.29
N LEU A 152 -10.98 -5.55 17.08
CA LEU A 152 -10.75 -6.02 18.45
C LEU A 152 -12.01 -5.87 19.32
N LYS A 153 -12.65 -4.70 19.30
CA LYS A 153 -13.90 -4.47 20.07
C LYS A 153 -15.05 -5.33 19.57
N ALA A 154 -15.17 -5.50 18.26
CA ALA A 154 -16.24 -6.31 17.68
C ALA A 154 -16.11 -7.79 18.05
N ALA A 155 -14.90 -8.29 18.27
CA ALA A 155 -14.61 -9.69 18.56
C ALA A 155 -15.40 -10.24 19.76
N ALA A 156 -15.70 -9.42 20.76
CA ALA A 156 -16.47 -9.83 21.95
C ALA A 156 -17.91 -10.28 21.62
N SER A 157 -18.49 -9.78 20.53
CA SER A 157 -19.88 -10.05 20.12
C SER A 157 -20.00 -10.72 18.76
N HIS A 158 -18.92 -10.78 17.99
CA HIS A 158 -18.95 -11.31 16.64
C HIS A 158 -19.01 -12.84 16.67
N PRO A 159 -19.79 -13.51 15.80
CA PRO A 159 -19.91 -14.97 15.78
C PRO A 159 -18.57 -15.71 15.60
N LEU A 160 -17.61 -15.08 14.94
CA LEU A 160 -16.27 -15.61 14.70
C LEU A 160 -15.26 -15.25 15.81
N GLY A 161 -15.68 -14.53 16.85
CA GLY A 161 -14.84 -14.16 17.98
C GLY A 161 -13.57 -13.42 17.56
N GLU A 162 -12.45 -13.81 18.14
CA GLU A 162 -11.12 -13.25 17.86
C GLU A 162 -10.60 -13.51 16.43
N GLN A 163 -11.22 -14.41 15.66
CA GLN A 163 -10.77 -14.72 14.30
C GLN A 163 -10.93 -13.53 13.32
N ILE A 164 -11.75 -12.54 13.66
CA ILE A 164 -11.86 -11.30 12.87
C ILE A 164 -10.73 -10.32 13.15
N VAL A 165 -9.97 -10.50 14.23
CA VAL A 165 -8.87 -9.60 14.60
C VAL A 165 -7.62 -10.07 13.87
N PRO A 166 -7.07 -9.28 12.94
CA PRO A 166 -5.91 -9.71 12.20
C PRO A 166 -4.67 -9.71 13.13
N ARG A 167 -3.84 -10.74 12.99
CA ARG A 167 -2.57 -10.87 13.73
C ARG A 167 -1.64 -9.72 13.37
N VAL A 168 -0.76 -9.31 14.27
CA VAL A 168 0.10 -8.13 14.11
C VAL A 168 1.58 -8.51 14.08
N VAL A 169 2.33 -7.93 13.16
CA VAL A 169 3.80 -8.00 13.13
C VAL A 169 4.33 -6.83 13.96
N LEU A 170 4.77 -7.11 15.18
CA LEU A 170 5.12 -6.08 16.18
C LEU A 170 6.29 -5.21 15.73
N GLU A 171 7.32 -5.83 15.15
CA GLU A 171 8.53 -5.16 14.67
C GLU A 171 8.32 -4.29 13.43
N ALA A 172 7.17 -4.44 12.75
CA ALA A 172 6.74 -3.63 11.61
C ALA A 172 5.58 -2.67 11.95
N THR A 173 5.10 -2.69 13.19
CA THR A 173 4.05 -1.80 13.70
C THR A 173 4.69 -0.61 14.40
N HIS A 174 4.26 0.60 14.07
CA HIS A 174 4.83 1.82 14.64
C HIS A 174 4.37 2.06 16.07
N GLU A 175 5.24 2.64 16.90
CA GLU A 175 4.96 2.90 18.32
C GLU A 175 3.74 3.80 18.58
N ARG A 176 3.29 4.55 17.58
CA ARG A 176 2.15 5.44 17.66
C ARG A 176 0.81 4.72 17.57
N ALA A 177 0.78 3.52 17.01
CA ALA A 177 -0.46 2.78 16.78
C ALA A 177 -1.36 2.65 18.04
N PRO A 178 -0.85 2.32 19.24
CA PRO A 178 -1.65 2.27 20.46
C PRO A 178 -2.26 3.63 20.84
N LEU A 179 -1.46 4.69 20.72
CA LEU A 179 -1.88 6.06 21.04
C LEU A 179 -2.97 6.55 20.08
N ASP A 180 -2.74 6.39 18.78
CA ASP A 180 -3.63 6.88 17.73
C ASP A 180 -4.91 6.03 17.60
N GLY A 181 -4.83 4.74 17.94
CA GLY A 181 -5.96 3.81 17.88
C GLY A 181 -6.78 3.68 19.16
N GLY A 182 -6.24 4.13 20.30
CA GLY A 182 -6.90 4.05 21.61
C GLY A 182 -6.91 2.64 22.21
N PHE A 183 -5.84 1.87 22.02
CA PHE A 183 -5.64 0.53 22.56
C PHE A 183 -4.27 0.41 23.25
N SER A 184 -4.07 -0.66 24.00
CA SER A 184 -2.85 -0.90 24.77
C SER A 184 -1.81 -1.68 23.98
N LYS A 185 -0.53 -1.63 24.42
CA LYS A 185 0.53 -2.42 23.80
C LYS A 185 0.32 -3.92 24.04
N GLU A 186 -0.23 -4.27 25.21
CA GLU A 186 -0.56 -5.64 25.60
C GLU A 186 -1.66 -6.23 24.70
N GLU A 187 -2.61 -5.39 24.25
CA GLU A 187 -3.60 -5.80 23.25
C GLU A 187 -2.94 -6.14 21.90
N LEU A 188 -1.90 -5.41 21.47
CA LEU A 188 -1.13 -5.79 20.27
C LEU A 188 -0.33 -7.08 20.47
N GLU A 189 0.32 -7.23 21.63
CA GLU A 189 1.12 -8.42 21.96
C GLU A 189 0.26 -9.70 21.92
N ARG A 190 -0.97 -9.64 22.44
CA ARG A 190 -1.91 -10.77 22.40
C ARG A 190 -2.16 -11.29 20.99
N PHE A 191 -2.11 -10.41 19.99
CA PHE A 191 -2.34 -10.75 18.58
C PHE A 191 -1.04 -10.84 17.76
N ALA A 192 0.13 -10.81 18.40
CA ALA A 192 1.41 -10.85 17.71
C ALA A 192 1.59 -12.13 16.86
N VAL A 193 2.19 -12.02 15.68
CA VAL A 193 2.61 -13.19 14.88
C VAL A 193 3.71 -13.93 15.65
N GLY A 194 3.56 -15.25 15.82
CA GLY A 194 4.49 -16.06 16.62
C GLY A 194 4.19 -16.14 18.12
N GLY A 195 3.18 -15.39 18.63
CA GLY A 195 2.58 -15.68 19.92
C GLY A 195 1.63 -16.87 19.81
N ASP A 196 1.92 -17.96 20.51
CA ASP A 196 1.07 -19.13 20.54
C ASP A 196 -0.31 -18.77 21.10
N GLY A 197 -1.34 -18.89 20.27
CA GLY A 197 -2.71 -18.71 20.69
C GLY A 197 -3.16 -19.92 21.51
N THR A 198 -2.91 -19.88 22.82
CA THR A 198 -3.60 -20.72 23.79
C THR A 198 -4.12 -19.83 24.92
N GLY A 199 -5.44 -19.67 24.99
CA GLY A 199 -6.08 -19.10 26.16
C GLY A 199 -5.91 -20.04 27.37
N GLY A 200 -5.57 -19.46 28.52
CA GLY A 200 -5.72 -20.13 29.82
C GLY A 200 -4.50 -20.08 30.73
N ALA A 201 -4.62 -19.31 31.82
CA ALA A 201 -4.04 -19.51 33.14
C ALA A 201 -2.51 -19.67 33.30
N GLY A 202 -1.90 -18.64 33.90
CA GLY A 202 -0.94 -18.80 35.00
C GLY A 202 0.55 -18.96 34.65
N GLY A 203 1.37 -18.08 35.24
CA GLY A 203 2.71 -18.45 35.71
C GLY A 203 3.90 -17.97 34.86
N GLY A 204 4.46 -16.84 35.29
CA GLY A 204 5.89 -16.49 35.36
C GLY A 204 6.92 -17.12 34.43
N GLY A 205 7.68 -16.24 33.76
CA GLY A 205 9.15 -16.33 33.78
C GLY A 205 9.87 -16.41 32.42
N ASN A 206 10.68 -15.38 32.19
CA ASN A 206 11.90 -15.27 31.37
C ASN A 206 11.78 -15.01 29.86
N GLY A 207 12.60 -14.03 29.45
CA GLY A 207 12.65 -13.40 28.13
C GLY A 207 13.27 -14.23 26.99
N PRO A 208 13.68 -13.58 25.89
CA PRO A 208 13.15 -13.91 24.58
C PRO A 208 13.94 -15.01 23.87
N ALA A 209 13.24 -16.06 23.44
CA ALA A 209 13.71 -16.95 22.38
C ALA A 209 13.39 -16.27 21.04
N GLY A 210 14.41 -15.64 20.44
CA GLY A 210 14.33 -15.09 19.10
C GLY A 210 14.05 -16.18 18.07
N VAL A 211 12.97 -16.02 17.31
CA VAL A 211 12.73 -16.75 16.06
C VAL A 211 12.83 -15.76 14.90
N THR A 212 14.05 -15.52 14.43
CA THR A 212 14.30 -14.98 13.10
C THR A 212 14.11 -16.11 12.10
N GLY A 213 12.99 -16.14 11.38
CA GLY A 213 12.68 -17.23 10.46
C GLY A 213 11.77 -16.82 9.30
N TRP A 214 12.24 -15.88 8.49
CA TRP A 214 11.78 -15.76 7.10
C TRP A 214 12.99 -15.38 6.23
N GLU A 215 13.82 -16.37 5.93
CA GLU A 215 14.90 -16.18 4.96
C GLU A 215 14.30 -15.96 3.57
N ILE A 216 14.71 -14.86 2.95
CA ILE A 216 14.44 -14.50 1.56
C ILE A 216 15.07 -15.58 0.67
N ALA A 217 14.26 -16.43 0.03
CA ALA A 217 14.73 -17.24 -1.09
C ALA A 217 14.94 -16.34 -2.32
N GLY A 218 16.15 -15.78 -2.45
CA GLY A 218 16.65 -15.12 -3.67
C GLY A 218 17.68 -16.02 -4.34
N GLY A 219 17.41 -16.45 -5.57
CA GLY A 219 18.21 -17.45 -6.30
C GLY A 219 19.55 -16.96 -6.87
N ALA A 220 20.40 -17.92 -7.19
CA ALA A 220 21.42 -17.79 -8.24
C ALA A 220 21.80 -19.18 -8.78
N THR A 221 21.91 -19.23 -10.10
CA THR A 221 22.23 -20.34 -10.99
C THR A 221 23.59 -21.00 -10.74
N GLY A 222 23.69 -22.31 -10.96
CA GLY A 222 24.96 -23.04 -10.90
C GLY A 222 24.89 -24.41 -11.58
N GLU A 223 24.98 -24.38 -12.91
CA GLU A 223 25.16 -25.53 -13.80
C GLU A 223 26.37 -26.38 -13.37
N LYS A 224 26.16 -27.68 -13.12
CA LYS A 224 27.23 -28.63 -12.80
C LYS A 224 27.86 -29.15 -14.10
N ILE A 225 29.03 -28.62 -14.44
CA ILE A 225 29.99 -29.30 -15.33
C ILE A 225 30.72 -30.40 -14.54
N GLY A 226 30.72 -31.60 -15.11
CA GLY A 226 31.34 -32.78 -14.52
C GLY A 226 32.88 -32.77 -14.63
N ARG A 227 33.48 -33.63 -13.80
CA ARG A 227 34.76 -34.27 -14.04
C ARG A 227 34.78 -35.62 -13.32
#